data_AF-U6LCZ5-F1
#
_entry.id   AF-U6LCZ5-F1
#
_cell.length_a   1.000
_cell.length_b   1.000
_cell.length_c   1.000
_cell.angle_alpha   90.00
_cell.angle_beta   90.00
_cell.angle_gamma   90.00
#
_symmetry.space_group_name_H-M   'P 1'
#
loop_
_entity.id
_entity.type
_entity.pdbx_description
1 polymer ?
#
loop_
_entity_poly.entity_id
_entity_poly.type
_entity_poly.pdbx_seq_one_letter_code
_entity_poly.pdbx_strand_id
1 'polypeptide(L)'
;MRCMGGCLWVYGGPPYAVGSVQSLLDSHCSQLCVSLETLAAAACSAAAARLLQGTPEGGEWACFAAVTNGPPLAGTCVSDCGIAVDCSTGKKSSSSSSSSSSSSSSSSSSSNNNNSSSSGELWGLRWGETAELRRVYRKHAYRYCNKTATAAAAAKCEEDMQGILDKYCKETLRLLCPGDSVGCKGGAVARRDVGIGAGIGDDPHDPQWRCYSPAALSFQSQGVCAAGCSRKETACAGKAVEVALASGVWDFTAALETILWREQLVAAAAAAAAAAAANFKQQVGLLQQQLDARCRDTMAANGSCLPEEETCLGGAVARKDLAAAAAAAATWGCFSPHAIDSTLSSAVCLSDCGEETPCGDGVKLEETGDSVVALQQQLDVEETLQQHFAAACPSGLPPHSRLQQELDSYCSKLLQDICSGELCRYGVIARKDVGNSKQRIKQWRCYNAISVSNEQNTALCVDACGKETPCGDGVTNGLSHLHWTQDPEITAIIKKNKYKHCPANNSV
;
A
#
# COMPACT_ATOMS: atom_id res chain seq x y z
N MET A 1 59.52 -31.01 -10.85
CA MET A 1 58.68 -30.98 -12.07
C MET A 1 57.33 -30.43 -11.67
N ARG A 2 56.88 -29.35 -12.35
CA ARG A 2 55.59 -28.68 -12.14
C ARG A 2 54.47 -29.49 -12.76
N CYS A 3 53.32 -29.55 -12.09
CA CYS A 3 52.00 -29.47 -12.73
C CYS A 3 51.07 -28.68 -11.79
N MET A 4 50.85 -27.42 -12.15
CA MET A 4 49.66 -26.65 -11.78
C MET A 4 48.50 -27.14 -12.65
N GLY A 5 47.29 -27.17 -12.09
CA GLY A 5 46.07 -27.49 -12.84
C GLY A 5 44.83 -27.38 -11.97
N GLY A 6 44.38 -26.15 -11.74
CA GLY A 6 43.10 -25.86 -11.11
C GLY A 6 41.94 -26.25 -12.03
N CYS A 7 40.94 -26.94 -11.48
CA CYS A 7 39.64 -27.12 -12.11
C CYS A 7 38.67 -26.13 -11.47
N LEU A 8 38.55 -24.94 -12.07
CA LEU A 8 37.42 -24.06 -11.84
C LEU A 8 36.34 -24.45 -12.84
N TRP A 9 35.38 -25.28 -12.42
CA TRP A 9 34.18 -25.56 -13.22
C TRP A 9 33.16 -24.44 -12.99
N VAL A 10 32.98 -23.60 -14.00
CA VAL A 10 31.86 -22.65 -14.05
C VAL A 10 30.64 -23.41 -14.58
N TYR A 11 29.71 -23.78 -13.70
CA TYR A 11 28.41 -24.32 -14.10
C TYR A 11 27.55 -23.19 -14.69
N GLY A 12 27.35 -23.23 -16.02
CA GLY A 12 26.50 -22.30 -16.75
C GLY A 12 25.01 -22.68 -16.67
N GLY A 13 24.38 -22.51 -15.51
CA GLY A 13 22.92 -22.41 -15.43
C GLY A 13 22.45 -21.01 -15.86
N PRO A 14 21.22 -20.84 -16.40
CA PRO A 14 20.69 -19.50 -16.65
C PRO A 14 20.67 -18.68 -15.34
N PRO A 15 21.18 -17.44 -15.33
CA PRO A 15 21.27 -16.64 -14.12
C PRO A 15 19.88 -16.07 -13.79
N TYR A 16 19.05 -16.84 -13.09
CA TYR A 16 17.93 -16.26 -12.36
C TYR A 16 18.47 -15.58 -11.12
N ALA A 17 17.91 -14.41 -10.77
CA ALA A 17 18.25 -13.76 -9.51
C ALA A 17 17.92 -14.72 -8.35
N VAL A 18 18.85 -14.83 -7.39
CA VAL A 18 18.61 -15.53 -6.12
C VAL A 18 17.36 -14.92 -5.48
N GLY A 19 16.36 -15.75 -5.15
CA GLY A 19 15.09 -15.32 -4.57
C GLY A 19 13.99 -14.95 -5.55
N SER A 20 14.01 -15.47 -6.79
CA SER A 20 12.89 -15.41 -7.74
C SER A 20 11.95 -16.59 -7.54
N VAL A 21 10.70 -16.49 -8.00
CA VAL A 21 9.75 -17.62 -7.99
C VAL A 21 10.34 -18.82 -8.76
N GLN A 22 11.00 -18.54 -9.89
CA GLN A 22 11.69 -19.59 -10.65
C GLN A 22 12.82 -20.24 -9.86
N SER A 23 13.67 -19.47 -9.16
CA SER A 23 14.78 -20.06 -8.40
C SER A 23 14.32 -20.84 -7.17
N LEU A 24 13.18 -20.47 -6.57
CA LEU A 24 12.54 -21.28 -5.52
C LEU A 24 12.01 -22.60 -6.05
N LEU A 25 11.37 -22.59 -7.23
CA LEU A 25 10.90 -23.80 -7.90
C LEU A 25 12.08 -24.70 -8.32
N ASP A 26 13.15 -24.13 -8.87
CA ASP A 26 14.37 -24.84 -9.23
C ASP A 26 15.06 -25.43 -7.98
N SER A 27 15.14 -24.67 -6.89
CA SER A 27 15.68 -25.14 -5.61
C SER A 27 14.88 -26.32 -5.04
N HIS A 28 13.55 -26.26 -5.12
CA HIS A 28 12.70 -27.37 -4.72
C HIS A 28 12.94 -28.62 -5.58
N CYS A 29 13.09 -28.46 -6.89
CA CYS A 29 13.44 -29.56 -7.78
C CYS A 29 14.80 -30.18 -7.45
N SER A 30 15.79 -29.38 -7.06
CA SER A 30 17.11 -29.85 -6.61
C SER A 30 17.01 -30.65 -5.31
N GLN A 31 16.20 -30.20 -4.35
CA GLN A 31 15.96 -30.93 -3.10
C GLN A 31 15.27 -32.28 -3.36
N LEU A 32 14.24 -32.30 -4.20
CA LEU A 32 13.56 -33.54 -4.60
C LEU A 32 14.51 -34.50 -5.32
N CYS A 33 15.40 -33.98 -6.18
CA CYS A 33 16.37 -34.80 -6.88
C CYS A 33 17.32 -35.53 -5.93
N VAL A 34 17.84 -34.85 -4.91
CA VAL A 34 18.75 -35.46 -3.92
C VAL A 34 18.08 -36.60 -3.15
N SER A 35 16.76 -36.55 -2.97
CA SER A 35 16.00 -37.62 -2.32
C SER A 35 15.82 -38.87 -3.18
N LEU A 36 16.09 -38.80 -4.50
CA LEU A 36 16.03 -39.95 -5.40
C LEU A 36 17.37 -40.69 -5.35
N GLU A 37 17.41 -41.83 -4.65
CA GLU A 37 18.60 -42.67 -4.45
C GLU A 37 19.31 -43.13 -5.74
N THR A 38 18.65 -42.97 -6.90
CA THR A 38 19.13 -43.41 -8.21
C THR A 38 19.97 -42.36 -8.96
N LEU A 39 20.09 -41.13 -8.46
CA LEU A 39 20.75 -40.03 -9.18
C LEU A 39 22.03 -39.57 -8.48
N ALA A 40 23.09 -39.37 -9.28
CA ALA A 40 24.33 -38.79 -8.77
C ALA A 40 24.08 -37.34 -8.32
N ALA A 41 24.59 -36.95 -7.16
CA ALA A 41 24.43 -35.60 -6.59
C ALA A 41 24.79 -34.47 -7.57
N ALA A 42 25.75 -34.70 -8.47
CA ALA A 42 26.15 -33.75 -9.51
C ALA A 42 25.06 -33.48 -10.58
N ALA A 43 24.14 -34.42 -10.81
CA ALA A 43 23.00 -34.21 -11.70
C ALA A 43 21.91 -33.35 -11.03
N CYS A 44 21.83 -33.38 -9.70
CA CYS A 44 20.80 -32.68 -8.93
C CYS A 44 21.08 -31.19 -8.73
N SER A 45 22.33 -30.75 -8.78
CA SER A 45 22.68 -29.32 -8.70
C SER A 45 22.19 -28.49 -9.89
N ALA A 46 21.80 -29.15 -10.98
CA ALA A 46 21.25 -28.51 -12.17
C ALA A 46 19.77 -28.88 -12.42
N ALA A 47 19.07 -29.33 -11.37
CA ALA A 47 17.65 -29.57 -11.46
C ALA A 47 16.87 -28.26 -11.62
N ALA A 48 15.85 -28.28 -12.47
CA ALA A 48 15.07 -27.08 -12.77
C ALA A 48 13.59 -27.41 -12.98
N ALA A 49 12.70 -26.54 -12.49
CA ALA A 49 11.27 -26.64 -12.66
C ALA A 49 10.84 -25.99 -13.97
N ARG A 50 9.98 -26.64 -14.74
CA ARG A 50 9.41 -26.07 -15.97
C ARG A 50 7.90 -26.25 -16.01
N LEU A 51 7.23 -25.24 -16.57
CA LEU A 51 5.82 -25.28 -16.92
C LEU A 51 5.70 -25.78 -18.37
N LEU A 52 5.16 -26.98 -18.53
CA LEU A 52 5.08 -27.67 -19.82
C LEU A 52 3.94 -27.15 -20.68
N GLN A 53 2.76 -26.99 -20.08
CA GLN A 53 1.56 -26.52 -20.76
C GLN A 53 0.64 -25.79 -19.77
N GLY A 54 -0.15 -24.84 -20.28
CA GLY A 54 -1.18 -24.13 -19.51
C GLY A 54 -0.66 -22.90 -18.77
N THR A 55 -1.44 -22.42 -17.79
CA THR A 55 -1.07 -21.29 -16.93
C THR A 55 -0.32 -21.79 -15.68
N PRO A 56 0.48 -20.97 -14.99
CA PRO A 56 1.13 -21.39 -13.75
C PRO A 56 0.19 -21.98 -12.68
N GLU A 57 -1.06 -21.54 -12.63
CA GLU A 57 -2.07 -21.98 -11.65
C GLU A 57 -2.75 -23.32 -11.98
N GLY A 58 -2.93 -23.62 -13.28
CA GLY A 58 -3.67 -24.79 -13.77
C GLY A 58 -2.86 -25.72 -14.69
N GLY A 59 -1.64 -25.35 -15.02
CA GLY A 59 -0.79 -26.03 -16.00
C GLY A 59 0.02 -27.19 -15.43
N GLU A 60 0.64 -27.93 -16.34
CA GLU A 60 1.44 -29.12 -16.02
C GLU A 60 2.88 -28.72 -15.71
N TRP A 61 3.36 -29.09 -14.52
CA TRP A 61 4.69 -28.77 -14.04
C TRP A 61 5.52 -30.04 -13.90
N ALA A 62 6.82 -29.92 -14.17
CA ALA A 62 7.78 -31.00 -13.93
C ALA A 62 9.17 -30.47 -13.57
N CYS A 63 9.92 -31.28 -12.82
CA CYS A 63 11.34 -31.10 -12.60
C CYS A 63 12.14 -31.83 -13.68
N PHE A 64 13.25 -31.24 -14.07
CA PHE A 64 14.19 -31.80 -15.04
C PHE A 64 15.62 -31.72 -14.50
N ALA A 65 16.42 -32.76 -14.72
CA ALA A 65 17.86 -32.72 -14.50
C ALA A 65 18.51 -32.25 -15.80
N ALA A 66 19.34 -31.21 -15.74
CA ALA A 66 20.20 -30.92 -16.87
C ALA A 66 21.25 -32.05 -16.99
N VAL A 67 21.20 -32.77 -18.12
CA VAL A 67 22.32 -33.64 -18.52
C VAL A 67 23.35 -32.75 -19.18
N THR A 68 24.62 -32.87 -18.79
CA THR A 68 25.72 -32.15 -19.43
C THR A 68 25.72 -32.45 -20.94
N ASN A 69 25.56 -31.40 -21.76
CA ASN A 69 25.45 -31.45 -23.23
C ASN A 69 24.10 -31.94 -23.82
N GLY A 70 23.02 -31.99 -23.03
CA GLY A 70 21.68 -32.26 -23.55
C GLY A 70 21.04 -31.05 -24.29
N PRO A 71 19.99 -31.29 -25.09
CA PRO A 71 19.18 -30.22 -25.67
C PRO A 71 18.58 -29.32 -24.57
N PRO A 72 18.18 -28.08 -24.89
CA PRO A 72 17.51 -27.19 -23.93
C PRO A 72 16.27 -27.87 -23.35
N LEU A 73 16.09 -27.74 -22.03
CA LEU A 73 14.95 -28.30 -21.32
C LEU A 73 13.64 -27.79 -21.92
N ALA A 74 12.72 -28.70 -22.23
CA ALA A 74 11.41 -28.34 -22.73
C ALA A 74 10.57 -27.62 -21.66
N GLY A 75 9.75 -26.67 -22.09
CA GLY A 75 8.83 -25.91 -21.24
C GLY A 75 9.24 -24.45 -21.03
N THR A 76 8.39 -23.73 -20.33
CA THR A 76 8.56 -22.31 -19.98
C THR A 76 8.99 -22.17 -18.53
N CYS A 77 9.67 -21.07 -18.25
CA CYS A 77 9.96 -20.64 -16.90
C CYS A 77 8.84 -19.72 -16.43
N VAL A 78 8.84 -19.34 -15.17
CA VAL A 78 7.83 -18.45 -14.61
C VAL A 78 8.51 -17.25 -13.99
N SER A 79 8.07 -16.06 -14.39
CA SER A 79 8.54 -14.81 -13.79
C SER A 79 8.12 -14.71 -12.32
N ASP A 80 8.72 -13.78 -11.58
CA ASP A 80 8.32 -13.47 -10.21
C ASP A 80 6.84 -13.08 -10.10
N CYS A 81 6.25 -12.62 -11.21
CA CYS A 81 4.84 -12.27 -11.29
C CYS A 81 3.92 -13.42 -11.68
N GLY A 82 4.42 -14.66 -11.72
CA GLY A 82 3.60 -15.81 -12.09
C GLY A 82 3.15 -15.80 -13.54
N ILE A 83 4.00 -15.30 -14.45
CA ILE A 83 3.75 -15.32 -15.90
C ILE A 83 4.73 -16.30 -16.54
N ALA A 84 4.22 -17.18 -17.39
CA ALA A 84 5.05 -18.06 -18.20
C ALA A 84 5.95 -17.22 -19.13
N VAL A 85 7.25 -17.44 -19.07
CA VAL A 85 8.28 -16.73 -19.85
C VAL A 85 9.23 -17.72 -20.49
N ASP A 86 9.83 -17.32 -21.61
CA ASP A 86 10.92 -18.08 -22.20
C ASP A 86 12.13 -18.07 -21.26
N CYS A 87 12.62 -19.26 -20.90
CA CYS A 87 13.74 -19.46 -19.98
C CYS A 87 15.07 -18.85 -20.47
N SER A 88 15.16 -18.43 -21.74
CA SER A 88 16.37 -17.86 -22.34
C SER A 88 16.55 -16.35 -22.09
N THR A 89 15.53 -15.67 -21.56
CA THR A 89 15.47 -14.19 -21.48
C THR A 89 16.27 -13.54 -20.34
N GLY A 90 17.03 -14.30 -19.54
CA GLY A 90 17.92 -13.76 -18.49
C GLY A 90 19.21 -13.10 -18.98
N LYS A 91 19.53 -13.18 -20.28
CA LYS A 91 20.65 -12.41 -20.87
C LYS A 91 20.14 -11.02 -21.24
N LYS A 92 20.59 -9.98 -20.50
CA LYS A 92 20.48 -8.58 -20.96
C LYS A 92 21.24 -8.44 -22.29
N SER A 93 20.53 -8.55 -23.40
CA SER A 93 21.02 -8.17 -24.72
C SER A 93 20.97 -6.65 -24.82
N SER A 94 22.09 -5.98 -24.58
CA SER A 94 22.29 -4.61 -25.07
C SER A 94 22.53 -4.68 -26.57
N SER A 95 21.47 -4.57 -27.36
CA SER A 95 21.57 -4.34 -28.81
C SER A 95 20.60 -3.25 -29.24
N SER A 96 21.17 -2.08 -29.45
CA SER A 96 20.64 -1.00 -30.25
C SER A 96 20.36 -1.48 -31.68
N SER A 97 19.13 -1.36 -32.17
CA SER A 97 18.86 -1.32 -33.60
C SER A 97 17.58 -0.54 -33.89
N SER A 98 17.77 0.61 -34.52
CA SER A 98 16.84 1.30 -35.38
C SER A 98 16.38 0.41 -36.54
N SER A 99 15.11 0.47 -36.93
CA SER A 99 14.71 0.46 -38.35
C SER A 99 13.21 0.79 -38.57
N SER A 100 13.02 1.90 -39.27
CA SER A 100 12.16 2.12 -40.44
C SER A 100 11.23 1.00 -40.94
N SER A 101 10.02 1.47 -41.26
CA SER A 101 8.91 0.92 -42.05
C SER A 101 9.24 0.51 -43.48
N SER A 102 8.68 -0.62 -43.95
CA SER A 102 8.04 -0.76 -45.29
C SER A 102 7.17 -2.03 -45.43
N SER A 103 5.88 -1.79 -45.70
CA SER A 103 4.92 -2.47 -46.61
C SER A 103 5.19 -3.86 -47.24
N SER A 104 4.31 -4.80 -46.86
CA SER A 104 3.41 -5.65 -47.67
C SER A 104 3.81 -6.15 -49.08
N SER A 105 3.74 -7.47 -49.26
CA SER A 105 3.06 -8.10 -50.42
C SER A 105 2.69 -9.56 -50.13
N SER A 106 1.49 -9.91 -50.57
CA SER A 106 0.79 -11.19 -50.43
C SER A 106 0.98 -12.07 -51.66
N SER A 107 1.16 -13.38 -51.49
CA SER A 107 0.76 -14.38 -52.49
C SER A 107 0.51 -15.74 -51.83
N SER A 108 -0.67 -16.27 -52.09
CA SER A 108 -1.20 -17.59 -51.74
C SER A 108 -0.63 -18.71 -52.60
N SER A 109 -0.47 -19.93 -52.05
CA SER A 109 -0.74 -21.22 -52.73
C SER A 109 -0.63 -22.41 -51.78
N SER A 110 -1.58 -23.31 -51.93
CA SER A 110 -1.90 -24.53 -51.18
C SER A 110 -0.85 -25.64 -51.30
N SER A 111 -0.72 -26.50 -50.27
CA SER A 111 -0.96 -27.96 -50.34
C SER A 111 -0.36 -28.75 -49.16
N ASN A 112 -1.13 -29.75 -48.74
CA ASN A 112 -0.76 -31.04 -48.13
C ASN A 112 -0.42 -31.13 -46.63
N ASN A 113 -1.41 -31.70 -45.91
CA ASN A 113 -1.30 -32.88 -45.05
C ASN A 113 0.12 -33.36 -44.70
N ASN A 114 0.45 -33.39 -43.42
CA ASN A 114 0.57 -34.67 -42.71
C ASN A 114 0.59 -34.46 -41.20
N ASN A 115 -0.37 -35.12 -40.57
CA ASN A 115 -0.43 -35.36 -39.14
C ASN A 115 0.62 -36.45 -38.85
N SER A 116 1.76 -36.07 -38.29
CA SER A 116 2.75 -37.01 -37.76
C SER A 116 3.11 -36.60 -36.35
N SER A 117 2.38 -37.19 -35.39
CA SER A 117 2.74 -37.24 -33.99
C SER A 117 4.06 -38.00 -33.83
N SER A 118 5.19 -37.31 -33.99
CA SER A 118 6.47 -37.80 -33.50
C SER A 118 6.58 -37.42 -32.03
N SER A 119 6.35 -38.38 -31.15
CA SER A 119 6.83 -38.34 -29.77
C SER A 119 8.36 -38.22 -29.80
N GLY A 120 8.86 -36.99 -29.89
CA GLY A 120 10.28 -36.71 -29.72
C GLY A 120 10.67 -37.13 -28.31
N GLU A 121 11.59 -38.07 -28.22
CA GLU A 121 12.18 -38.52 -26.96
C GLU A 121 12.68 -37.30 -26.17
N LEU A 122 12.02 -37.03 -25.06
CA LEU A 122 12.44 -36.04 -24.08
C LEU A 122 13.66 -36.59 -23.36
N TRP A 123 14.86 -36.27 -23.85
CA TRP A 123 16.12 -36.61 -23.20
C TRP A 123 16.32 -35.75 -21.95
N GLY A 124 15.89 -36.30 -20.82
CA GLY A 124 16.06 -35.76 -19.48
C GLY A 124 15.20 -36.56 -18.52
N LEU A 125 15.73 -36.97 -17.37
CA LEU A 125 14.88 -37.57 -16.34
C LEU A 125 13.85 -36.53 -15.92
N ARG A 126 12.59 -36.84 -16.14
CA ARG A 126 11.44 -36.06 -15.70
C ARG A 126 10.96 -36.64 -14.36
N TRP A 127 10.91 -35.83 -13.32
CA TRP A 127 10.33 -36.24 -12.04
C TRP A 127 9.56 -35.09 -11.40
N GLY A 128 8.89 -35.38 -10.29
CA GLY A 128 8.12 -34.42 -9.53
C GLY A 128 6.63 -34.42 -9.89
N GLU A 129 5.81 -34.22 -8.88
CA GLU A 129 4.36 -34.13 -9.03
C GLU A 129 3.95 -32.69 -9.31
N THR A 130 3.11 -32.50 -10.33
CA THR A 130 2.56 -31.20 -10.69
C THR A 130 1.85 -30.52 -9.50
N ALA A 131 1.24 -31.29 -8.60
CA ALA A 131 0.58 -30.76 -7.41
C ALA A 131 1.57 -30.05 -6.46
N GLU A 132 2.79 -30.57 -6.31
CA GLU A 132 3.77 -30.05 -5.36
C GLU A 132 4.46 -28.80 -5.88
N LEU A 133 4.83 -28.78 -7.16
CA LEU A 133 5.33 -27.58 -7.81
C LEU A 133 4.28 -26.47 -7.85
N ARG A 134 3.00 -26.80 -8.07
CA ARG A 134 1.90 -25.83 -7.92
C ARG A 134 1.77 -25.31 -6.49
N ARG A 135 2.01 -26.15 -5.47
CA ARG A 135 1.96 -25.74 -4.05
C ARG A 135 3.07 -24.74 -3.75
N VAL A 136 4.31 -25.03 -4.17
CA VAL A 136 5.45 -24.10 -4.05
C VAL A 136 5.17 -22.81 -4.81
N TYR A 137 4.71 -22.92 -6.06
CA TYR A 137 4.31 -21.77 -6.86
C TYR A 137 3.25 -20.91 -6.14
N ARG A 138 2.13 -21.48 -5.68
CA ARG A 138 1.08 -20.72 -4.99
C ARG A 138 1.59 -20.09 -3.69
N LYS A 139 2.39 -20.80 -2.90
CA LYS A 139 2.94 -20.28 -1.64
C LYS A 139 3.80 -19.02 -1.85
N HIS A 140 4.49 -18.93 -2.99
CA HIS A 140 5.47 -17.87 -3.23
C HIS A 140 5.03 -16.82 -4.27
N ALA A 141 4.23 -17.18 -5.28
CA ALA A 141 3.74 -16.24 -6.30
C ALA A 141 2.92 -15.08 -5.72
N TYR A 142 2.14 -15.32 -4.66
CA TYR A 142 1.43 -14.26 -3.95
C TYR A 142 2.34 -13.26 -3.24
N ARG A 143 3.58 -13.65 -2.90
CA ARG A 143 4.56 -12.76 -2.25
C ARG A 143 5.21 -11.81 -3.24
N TYR A 144 5.53 -12.30 -4.43
CA TYR A 144 6.22 -11.55 -5.47
C TYR A 144 5.27 -10.77 -6.38
N CYS A 145 3.98 -11.12 -6.34
CA CYS A 145 2.97 -10.50 -7.17
C CYS A 145 1.83 -9.97 -6.29
N ASN A 146 1.97 -8.73 -5.83
CA ASN A 146 0.87 -8.01 -5.16
C ASN A 146 -0.19 -7.56 -6.19
N LYS A 147 -0.76 -8.51 -6.93
CA LYS A 147 -1.90 -8.29 -7.83
C LYS A 147 -3.18 -8.01 -7.08
N THR A 148 -3.34 -8.47 -5.84
CA THR A 148 -4.56 -8.19 -5.06
C THR A 148 -4.60 -6.76 -4.55
N ALA A 149 -3.52 -6.14 -4.10
CA ALA A 149 -3.59 -4.72 -3.71
C ALA A 149 -3.72 -3.79 -4.93
N THR A 150 -3.11 -4.14 -6.06
CA THR A 150 -3.15 -3.31 -7.28
C THR A 150 -4.43 -3.50 -8.08
N ALA A 151 -4.94 -4.73 -8.20
CA ALA A 151 -6.24 -5.00 -8.81
C ALA A 151 -7.41 -4.65 -7.88
N ALA A 152 -7.29 -4.77 -6.55
CA ALA A 152 -8.32 -4.26 -5.64
C ALA A 152 -8.27 -2.74 -5.51
N ALA A 153 -7.10 -2.09 -5.60
CA ALA A 153 -7.05 -0.63 -5.72
C ALA A 153 -7.63 -0.17 -7.06
N ALA A 154 -7.34 -0.85 -8.18
CA ALA A 154 -7.92 -0.58 -9.49
C ALA A 154 -9.42 -0.93 -9.59
N ALA A 155 -9.88 -1.99 -8.93
CA ALA A 155 -11.31 -2.37 -8.84
C ALA A 155 -12.07 -1.52 -7.81
N LYS A 156 -11.41 -0.99 -6.78
CA LYS A 156 -11.97 0.05 -5.90
C LYS A 156 -12.06 1.40 -6.62
N CYS A 157 -11.17 1.62 -7.57
CA CYS A 157 -11.23 2.67 -8.59
C CYS A 157 -12.36 2.47 -9.62
N GLU A 158 -12.99 1.30 -9.63
CA GLU A 158 -14.15 1.00 -10.48
C GLU A 158 -15.45 1.58 -9.90
N GLU A 159 -15.47 1.98 -8.62
CA GLU A 159 -16.44 2.98 -8.16
C GLU A 159 -16.11 4.29 -8.87
N ASP A 160 -16.92 4.64 -9.88
CA ASP A 160 -16.86 5.90 -10.60
C ASP A 160 -16.73 7.05 -9.58
N MET A 161 -15.74 7.94 -9.74
CA MET A 161 -15.56 9.09 -8.84
C MET A 161 -16.86 9.87 -8.64
N GLN A 162 -17.69 9.90 -9.67
CA GLN A 162 -19.04 10.46 -9.57
C GLN A 162 -19.91 9.77 -8.52
N GLY A 163 -19.85 8.45 -8.40
CA GLY A 163 -20.56 7.67 -7.39
C GLY A 163 -20.09 7.98 -5.96
N ILE A 164 -18.79 8.20 -5.76
CA ILE A 164 -18.24 8.66 -4.46
C ILE A 164 -18.80 10.03 -4.10
N LEU A 165 -18.76 10.98 -5.04
CA LEU A 165 -19.27 12.33 -4.83
C LEU A 165 -20.80 12.33 -4.59
N ASP A 166 -21.56 11.54 -5.36
CA ASP A 166 -23.01 11.37 -5.19
C ASP A 166 -23.35 10.78 -3.82
N LYS A 167 -22.61 9.74 -3.38
CA LYS A 167 -22.81 9.13 -2.06
C LYS A 167 -22.48 10.11 -0.94
N TYR A 168 -21.39 10.88 -1.07
CA TYR A 168 -21.08 11.96 -0.13
C TYR A 168 -22.20 13.00 -0.05
N CYS A 169 -22.71 13.47 -1.20
CA CYS A 169 -23.84 14.40 -1.25
C CYS A 169 -25.08 13.84 -0.55
N LYS A 170 -25.43 12.58 -0.84
CA LYS A 170 -26.58 11.89 -0.26
C LYS A 170 -26.47 11.75 1.26
N GLU A 171 -25.31 11.33 1.78
CA GLU A 171 -25.07 11.15 3.21
C GLU A 171 -25.03 12.50 3.96
N THR A 172 -24.35 13.49 3.40
CA THR A 172 -24.29 14.86 3.95
C THR A 172 -25.69 15.46 4.07
N LEU A 173 -26.53 15.27 3.04
CA LEU A 173 -27.89 15.82 3.06
C LEU A 173 -28.85 15.09 3.96
N ARG A 174 -28.62 13.80 4.22
CA ARG A 174 -29.36 13.08 5.26
C ARG A 174 -29.16 13.71 6.65
N LEU A 175 -27.98 14.29 6.91
CA LEU A 175 -27.70 14.98 8.19
C LEU A 175 -28.27 16.40 8.23
N LEU A 176 -28.18 17.14 7.12
CA LEU A 176 -28.60 18.54 7.06
C LEU A 176 -30.11 18.71 6.84
N CYS A 177 -30.78 17.69 6.32
CA CYS A 177 -32.23 17.66 6.10
C CYS A 177 -32.93 16.63 6.99
N PRO A 178 -33.12 16.89 8.29
CA PRO A 178 -33.98 16.05 9.11
C PRO A 178 -35.46 16.28 8.73
N GLY A 179 -35.99 15.50 7.79
CA GLY A 179 -37.44 15.45 7.51
C GLY A 179 -37.85 15.22 6.06
N ASP A 180 -39.16 15.26 5.81
CA ASP A 180 -39.84 15.09 4.52
C ASP A 180 -39.72 16.30 3.56
N SER A 181 -38.73 17.17 3.77
CA SER A 181 -38.57 18.38 2.95
C SER A 181 -38.41 17.98 1.48
N VAL A 182 -39.25 18.58 0.63
CA VAL A 182 -39.36 18.22 -0.80
C VAL A 182 -38.01 18.33 -1.51
N GLY A 183 -37.15 19.28 -1.09
CA GLY A 183 -35.79 19.44 -1.61
C GLY A 183 -34.87 18.25 -1.34
N CYS A 184 -35.08 17.49 -0.27
CA CYS A 184 -34.17 16.41 0.14
C CYS A 184 -34.68 15.02 -0.28
N LYS A 185 -35.80 14.96 -1.02
CA LYS A 185 -36.33 13.72 -1.63
C LYS A 185 -35.59 13.41 -2.94
N GLY A 186 -35.29 12.14 -3.16
CA GLY A 186 -34.68 11.64 -4.41
C GLY A 186 -33.20 11.28 -4.32
N GLY A 187 -32.52 11.62 -3.23
CA GLY A 187 -31.08 11.39 -3.06
C GLY A 187 -30.25 12.40 -3.84
N ALA A 188 -29.37 13.12 -3.16
CA ALA A 188 -28.61 14.16 -3.81
C ALA A 188 -27.44 13.62 -4.64
N VAL A 189 -27.09 14.37 -5.67
CA VAL A 189 -26.01 14.04 -6.61
C VAL A 189 -25.05 15.21 -6.73
N ALA A 190 -23.77 14.94 -6.94
CA ALA A 190 -22.76 15.97 -7.16
C ALA A 190 -22.71 16.37 -8.63
N ARG A 191 -22.68 17.66 -8.94
CA ARG A 191 -22.43 18.14 -10.31
C ARG A 191 -21.50 19.35 -10.25
N ARG A 192 -20.71 19.53 -11.31
CA ARG A 192 -19.95 20.77 -11.51
C ARG A 192 -20.71 21.69 -12.46
N ASP A 193 -21.09 22.86 -12.00
CA ASP A 193 -21.74 23.89 -12.83
C ASP A 193 -21.60 25.28 -12.21
N VAL A 194 -22.04 26.31 -12.94
CA VAL A 194 -21.95 27.73 -12.54
C VAL A 194 -22.92 28.14 -11.42
N GLY A 195 -23.78 27.24 -10.95
CA GLY A 195 -24.79 27.50 -9.92
C GLY A 195 -25.91 28.45 -10.37
N ILE A 196 -26.85 28.71 -9.46
CA ILE A 196 -27.94 29.67 -9.63
C ILE A 196 -27.61 30.88 -8.76
N GLY A 197 -27.40 32.03 -9.41
CA GLY A 197 -27.10 33.27 -8.71
C GLY A 197 -25.64 33.36 -8.30
N ALA A 198 -24.78 33.68 -9.27
CA ALA A 198 -23.50 34.32 -9.02
C ALA A 198 -23.73 35.59 -8.17
N GLY A 199 -23.80 35.40 -6.87
CA GLY A 199 -24.05 36.43 -5.89
C GLY A 199 -22.73 37.08 -5.52
N ILE A 200 -22.50 38.28 -6.05
CA ILE A 200 -21.61 39.34 -5.54
C ILE A 200 -20.32 38.82 -4.88
N GLY A 201 -19.36 38.34 -5.68
CA GLY A 201 -18.00 38.09 -5.21
C GLY A 201 -17.21 37.10 -6.06
N ASP A 202 -17.87 36.06 -6.55
CA ASP A 202 -17.26 35.02 -7.36
C ASP A 202 -17.62 35.21 -8.84
N ASP A 203 -16.66 34.95 -9.73
CA ASP A 203 -16.83 35.09 -11.17
C ASP A 203 -18.02 34.22 -11.64
N PRO A 204 -19.09 34.79 -12.22
CA PRO A 204 -20.27 34.05 -12.73
C PRO A 204 -19.95 32.97 -13.77
N HIS A 205 -18.69 32.85 -14.17
CA HIS A 205 -18.21 31.95 -15.19
C HIS A 205 -17.41 30.75 -14.68
N ASP A 206 -17.09 30.65 -13.38
CA ASP A 206 -16.31 29.51 -12.88
C ASP A 206 -17.20 28.38 -12.35
N PRO A 207 -17.29 27.22 -13.02
CA PRO A 207 -18.10 26.12 -12.57
C PRO A 207 -17.53 25.47 -11.29
N GLN A 208 -18.40 25.24 -10.31
CA GLN A 208 -18.05 24.69 -9.00
C GLN A 208 -18.80 23.38 -8.72
N TRP A 209 -18.19 22.52 -7.92
CA TRP A 209 -18.79 21.27 -7.47
C TRP A 209 -19.85 21.52 -6.40
N ARG A 210 -21.09 21.14 -6.64
CA ARG A 210 -22.20 21.33 -5.70
C ARG A 210 -23.02 20.06 -5.57
N CYS A 211 -23.72 19.90 -4.45
CA CYS A 211 -24.71 18.84 -4.28
C CYS A 211 -26.08 19.35 -4.70
N TYR A 212 -26.78 18.55 -5.51
CA TYR A 212 -28.06 18.87 -6.10
C TYR A 212 -29.12 17.85 -5.69
N SER A 213 -30.32 18.35 -5.41
CA SER A 213 -31.52 17.51 -5.46
C SER A 213 -31.79 17.14 -6.92
N PRO A 214 -32.23 15.92 -7.24
CA PRO A 214 -32.61 15.56 -8.61
C PRO A 214 -33.68 16.48 -9.20
N ALA A 215 -34.56 17.04 -8.36
CA ALA A 215 -35.58 18.00 -8.78
C ALA A 215 -35.02 19.38 -9.17
N ALA A 216 -33.77 19.69 -8.78
CA ALA A 216 -33.08 20.93 -9.15
C ALA A 216 -32.28 20.79 -10.46
N LEU A 217 -32.30 19.61 -11.10
CA LEU A 217 -31.56 19.32 -12.32
C LEU A 217 -32.49 19.16 -13.54
N SER A 218 -32.09 19.73 -14.67
CA SER A 218 -32.64 19.42 -15.99
C SER A 218 -31.81 18.31 -16.64
N PHE A 219 -32.39 17.11 -16.72
CA PHE A 219 -31.78 15.97 -17.40
C PHE A 219 -31.79 16.09 -18.94
N GLN A 220 -32.49 17.10 -19.49
CA GLN A 220 -32.43 17.46 -20.91
C GLN A 220 -31.20 18.31 -21.24
N SER A 221 -30.51 18.82 -20.23
CA SER A 221 -29.32 19.64 -20.37
C SER A 221 -28.10 18.87 -19.84
N GLN A 222 -26.94 19.12 -20.46
CA GLN A 222 -25.69 18.52 -20.02
C GLN A 222 -25.06 19.34 -18.88
N GLY A 223 -24.85 18.69 -17.74
CA GLY A 223 -23.97 19.13 -16.67
C GLY A 223 -22.59 18.49 -16.81
N VAL A 224 -21.73 18.70 -15.81
CA VAL A 224 -20.40 18.10 -15.74
C VAL A 224 -20.34 17.12 -14.57
N CYS A 225 -19.83 15.93 -14.86
CA CYS A 225 -19.58 14.84 -13.92
C CYS A 225 -18.09 14.49 -13.88
N ALA A 226 -17.66 13.82 -12.81
CA ALA A 226 -16.34 13.24 -12.71
C ALA A 226 -16.33 11.92 -13.49
N ALA A 227 -15.21 11.58 -14.13
CA ALA A 227 -15.10 10.37 -14.93
C ALA A 227 -13.89 9.53 -14.52
N GLY A 228 -14.14 8.25 -14.20
CA GLY A 228 -13.10 7.30 -13.83
C GLY A 228 -12.39 7.72 -12.54
N CYS A 229 -11.12 7.36 -12.39
CA CYS A 229 -10.32 7.62 -11.16
C CYS A 229 -9.62 8.99 -11.11
N SER A 230 -9.91 9.87 -12.06
CA SER A 230 -9.16 11.11 -12.24
C SER A 230 -10.08 12.31 -12.07
N ARG A 231 -9.51 13.49 -11.87
CA ARG A 231 -10.22 14.78 -12.01
C ARG A 231 -10.69 15.06 -13.45
N LYS A 232 -10.75 14.05 -14.32
CA LYS A 232 -11.24 14.21 -15.67
C LYS A 232 -12.73 14.48 -15.59
N GLU A 233 -13.11 15.65 -16.09
CA GLU A 233 -14.48 16.07 -16.23
C GLU A 233 -15.06 15.50 -17.53
N THR A 234 -16.31 15.07 -17.47
CA THR A 234 -17.07 14.59 -18.62
C THR A 234 -18.48 15.17 -18.62
N ALA A 235 -19.06 15.35 -19.80
CA ALA A 235 -20.45 15.78 -19.90
C ALA A 235 -21.38 14.65 -19.43
N CYS A 236 -22.38 14.98 -18.63
CA CYS A 236 -23.39 14.04 -18.14
C CYS A 236 -24.78 14.69 -18.10
N ALA A 237 -25.84 13.88 -18.04
CA ALA A 237 -27.19 14.40 -17.92
C ALA A 237 -27.43 15.05 -16.53
N GLY A 238 -28.14 16.18 -16.53
CA GLY A 238 -28.52 16.89 -15.31
C GLY A 238 -27.68 18.15 -15.10
N LYS A 239 -28.09 19.26 -15.72
CA LYS A 239 -27.58 20.61 -15.43
C LYS A 239 -28.50 21.31 -14.43
N ALA A 240 -27.96 22.14 -13.54
CA ALA A 240 -28.79 23.00 -12.69
C ALA A 240 -29.82 23.80 -13.52
N VAL A 241 -31.08 23.76 -13.12
CA VAL A 241 -32.14 24.56 -13.74
C VAL A 241 -32.07 25.97 -13.17
N GLU A 242 -32.01 27.00 -14.01
CA GLU A 242 -31.89 28.41 -13.59
C GLU A 242 -33.02 28.87 -12.63
N VAL A 243 -34.18 28.20 -12.68
CA VAL A 243 -35.36 28.46 -11.84
C VAL A 243 -35.45 27.54 -10.62
N ALA A 244 -34.47 26.67 -10.38
CA ALA A 244 -34.49 25.83 -9.18
C ALA A 244 -34.35 26.77 -7.97
N LEU A 245 -35.47 26.92 -7.25
CA LEU A 245 -35.54 27.63 -5.99
C LEU A 245 -34.36 27.19 -5.11
N ALA A 246 -33.75 28.13 -4.36
CA ALA A 246 -32.61 27.92 -3.47
C ALA A 246 -32.72 26.69 -2.53
N SER A 247 -33.89 26.06 -2.44
CA SER A 247 -34.21 24.86 -1.67
C SER A 247 -33.70 23.51 -2.25
N GLY A 248 -32.81 23.48 -3.24
CA GLY A 248 -32.35 22.22 -3.85
C GLY A 248 -30.87 22.17 -4.25
N VAL A 249 -30.08 23.16 -3.85
CA VAL A 249 -28.65 23.28 -4.15
C VAL A 249 -27.90 23.52 -2.84
N TRP A 250 -26.82 22.77 -2.63
CA TRP A 250 -25.96 22.94 -1.46
C TRP A 250 -24.52 23.06 -1.88
N ASP A 251 -23.88 24.13 -1.40
CA ASP A 251 -22.49 24.42 -1.69
C ASP A 251 -21.56 23.59 -0.79
N PHE A 252 -20.98 22.56 -1.39
CA PHE A 252 -19.95 21.74 -0.78
C PHE A 252 -18.68 21.70 -1.65
N THR A 253 -18.42 22.80 -2.38
CA THR A 253 -17.31 22.89 -3.35
C THR A 253 -16.00 22.43 -2.77
N ALA A 254 -15.60 23.03 -1.64
CA ALA A 254 -14.37 22.67 -0.94
C ALA A 254 -14.27 21.18 -0.57
N ALA A 255 -15.36 20.59 -0.09
CA ALA A 255 -15.38 19.20 0.33
C ALA A 255 -15.29 18.24 -0.86
N LEU A 256 -16.08 18.50 -1.91
CA LEU A 256 -16.10 17.70 -3.13
C LEU A 256 -14.75 17.77 -3.85
N GLU A 257 -14.13 18.96 -3.92
CA GLU A 257 -12.79 19.13 -4.48
C GLU A 257 -11.69 18.45 -3.66
N THR A 258 -11.82 18.44 -2.33
CA THR A 258 -10.91 17.71 -1.45
C THR A 258 -11.02 16.20 -1.66
N ILE A 259 -12.24 15.66 -1.83
CA ILE A 259 -12.44 14.25 -2.19
C ILE A 259 -11.77 13.95 -3.53
N LEU A 260 -12.01 14.79 -4.55
CA LEU A 260 -11.38 14.65 -5.87
C LEU A 260 -9.84 14.69 -5.79
N TRP A 261 -9.28 15.56 -4.94
CA TRP A 261 -7.83 15.63 -4.73
C TRP A 261 -7.28 14.36 -4.08
N ARG A 262 -7.89 13.94 -2.97
CA ARG A 262 -7.41 12.82 -2.15
C ARG A 262 -7.51 11.51 -2.92
N GLU A 263 -8.59 11.26 -3.64
CA GLU A 263 -8.72 10.05 -4.46
C GLU A 263 -7.69 10.02 -5.59
N GLN A 264 -7.41 11.17 -6.23
CA GLN A 264 -6.36 11.24 -7.23
C GLN A 264 -4.97 10.95 -6.63
N LEU A 265 -4.69 11.47 -5.43
CA LEU A 265 -3.45 11.16 -4.72
C LEU A 265 -3.36 9.69 -4.31
N VAL A 266 -4.45 9.10 -3.82
CA VAL A 266 -4.50 7.67 -3.47
C VAL A 266 -4.27 6.82 -4.72
N ALA A 267 -4.89 7.18 -5.85
CA ALA A 267 -4.67 6.49 -7.13
C ALA A 267 -3.21 6.65 -7.61
N ALA A 268 -2.63 7.85 -7.50
CA ALA A 268 -1.25 8.11 -7.86
C ALA A 268 -0.26 7.38 -6.94
N ALA A 269 -0.52 7.37 -5.63
CA ALA A 269 0.25 6.65 -4.63
C ALA A 269 0.13 5.13 -4.84
N ALA A 270 -1.04 4.61 -5.17
CA ALA A 270 -1.23 3.21 -5.52
C ALA A 270 -0.48 2.84 -6.80
N ALA A 271 -0.48 3.70 -7.82
CA ALA A 271 0.29 3.50 -9.04
C ALA A 271 1.81 3.57 -8.78
N ALA A 272 2.26 4.51 -7.95
CA ALA A 272 3.65 4.62 -7.52
C ALA A 272 4.07 3.43 -6.66
N ALA A 273 3.22 2.97 -5.74
CA ALA A 273 3.43 1.77 -4.95
C ALA A 273 3.42 0.52 -5.82
N ALA A 274 2.61 0.44 -6.88
CA ALA A 274 2.66 -0.64 -7.86
C ALA A 274 3.98 -0.63 -8.66
N ALA A 275 4.45 0.56 -9.05
CA ALA A 275 5.73 0.74 -9.72
C ALA A 275 6.94 0.48 -8.80
N ALA A 276 6.82 0.81 -7.52
CA ALA A 276 7.80 0.50 -6.48
C ALA A 276 7.76 -0.97 -6.10
N ALA A 277 6.57 -1.60 -6.09
CA ALA A 277 6.37 -3.02 -5.90
C ALA A 277 6.98 -3.83 -7.07
N ALA A 278 6.93 -3.29 -8.29
CA ALA A 278 7.65 -3.85 -9.43
C ALA A 278 9.19 -3.72 -9.30
N ASN A 279 9.67 -2.84 -8.41
CA ASN A 279 11.07 -2.67 -8.03
C ASN A 279 11.38 -3.22 -6.62
N PHE A 280 10.50 -4.05 -6.05
CA PHE A 280 10.51 -4.51 -4.65
C PHE A 280 11.62 -5.51 -4.35
N LYS A 281 12.86 -5.04 -4.42
CA LYS A 281 13.83 -5.37 -3.39
C LYS A 281 13.72 -4.29 -2.32
N GLN A 282 12.81 -4.52 -1.37
CA GLN A 282 13.02 -4.16 0.03
C GLN A 282 13.46 -2.71 0.30
N GLN A 283 12.69 -1.72 -0.15
CA GLN A 283 12.83 -0.39 0.46
C GLN A 283 12.14 -0.41 1.83
N VAL A 284 12.91 -0.86 2.81
CA VAL A 284 12.67 -0.56 4.22
C VAL A 284 12.60 0.97 4.34
N GLY A 285 11.56 1.52 4.99
CA GLY A 285 11.48 2.97 5.21
C GLY A 285 12.74 3.50 5.91
N LEU A 286 13.16 4.74 5.63
CA LEU A 286 14.24 5.43 6.33
C LEU A 286 14.16 5.29 7.87
N LEU A 287 13.00 5.46 8.50
CA LEU A 287 12.89 5.30 9.96
C LEU A 287 13.20 3.87 10.41
N GLN A 288 12.65 2.88 9.71
CA GLN A 288 12.94 1.48 10.00
C GLN A 288 14.41 1.14 9.74
N GLN A 289 15.05 1.73 8.72
CA GLN A 289 16.49 1.57 8.48
C GLN A 289 17.34 2.12 9.63
N GLN A 290 16.94 3.26 10.22
CA GLN A 290 17.62 3.84 11.39
C GLN A 290 17.47 2.93 12.62
N LEU A 291 16.27 2.38 12.84
CA LEU A 291 16.04 1.41 13.92
C LEU A 291 16.87 0.13 13.72
N ASP A 292 16.90 -0.41 12.50
CA ASP A 292 17.70 -1.58 12.16
C ASP A 292 19.21 -1.29 12.36
N ALA A 293 19.68 -0.09 11.99
CA ALA A 293 21.06 0.32 12.22
C ALA A 293 21.40 0.37 13.72
N ARG A 294 20.53 0.98 14.52
CA ARG A 294 20.69 1.02 15.98
C ARG A 294 20.72 -0.38 16.59
N CYS A 295 19.91 -1.30 16.08
CA CYS A 295 19.92 -2.70 16.51
C CYS A 295 21.22 -3.41 16.17
N ARG A 296 21.76 -3.22 14.96
CA ARG A 296 23.06 -3.76 14.57
C ARG A 296 24.16 -3.27 15.52
N ASP A 297 24.22 -1.97 15.76
CA ASP A 297 25.25 -1.38 16.61
C ASP A 297 25.15 -1.88 18.06
N THR A 298 23.92 -1.95 18.60
CA THR A 298 23.68 -2.40 19.98
C THR A 298 24.03 -3.88 20.16
N MET A 299 23.61 -4.74 19.24
CA MET A 299 23.88 -6.17 19.36
C MET A 299 25.34 -6.52 19.08
N ALA A 300 26.02 -5.77 18.19
CA ALA A 300 27.46 -5.90 17.97
C ALA A 300 28.26 -5.45 19.20
N ALA A 301 27.91 -4.31 19.82
CA ALA A 301 28.58 -3.80 21.02
C ALA A 301 28.48 -4.77 22.21
N ASN A 302 27.36 -5.48 22.33
CA ASN A 302 27.14 -6.47 23.38
C ASN A 302 27.71 -7.86 23.05
N GLY A 303 28.35 -8.05 21.89
CA GLY A 303 28.89 -9.34 21.44
C GLY A 303 27.82 -10.40 21.15
N SER A 304 26.55 -10.00 21.11
CA SER A 304 25.40 -10.90 20.91
C SER A 304 25.10 -11.21 19.44
N CYS A 305 25.62 -10.40 18.53
CA CYS A 305 25.49 -10.59 17.10
C CYS A 305 26.63 -9.88 16.38
N LEU A 306 27.78 -10.55 16.25
CA LEU A 306 28.93 -9.99 15.56
C LEU A 306 28.71 -10.10 14.04
N PRO A 307 29.05 -9.07 13.25
CA PRO A 307 28.83 -9.09 11.79
C PRO A 307 29.63 -10.18 11.06
N GLU A 308 30.62 -10.79 11.71
CA GLU A 308 31.44 -11.89 11.19
C GLU A 308 30.83 -13.27 11.45
N GLU A 309 29.84 -13.38 12.35
CA GLU A 309 29.18 -14.66 12.63
C GLU A 309 28.15 -14.98 11.54
N GLU A 310 28.17 -16.22 11.06
CA GLU A 310 27.26 -16.70 10.01
C GLU A 310 25.79 -16.54 10.41
N THR A 311 25.49 -16.70 11.70
CA THR A 311 24.17 -16.49 12.31
C THR A 311 23.73 -15.03 12.40
N CYS A 312 24.58 -14.10 11.98
CA CYS A 312 24.38 -12.66 12.03
C CYS A 312 24.69 -11.96 10.70
N LEU A 313 24.81 -12.73 9.62
CA LEU A 313 24.92 -12.20 8.27
C LEU A 313 23.70 -11.33 7.93
N GLY A 314 23.94 -10.04 7.70
CA GLY A 314 22.90 -9.01 7.49
C GLY A 314 22.63 -8.12 8.72
N GLY A 315 23.12 -8.53 9.89
CA GLY A 315 23.01 -7.81 11.16
C GLY A 315 21.60 -7.83 11.75
N ALA A 316 21.50 -7.54 13.05
CA ALA A 316 20.23 -7.47 13.76
C ALA A 316 19.24 -6.46 13.14
N VAL A 317 17.94 -6.75 13.27
CA VAL A 317 16.85 -5.90 12.78
C VAL A 317 15.90 -5.53 13.91
N ALA A 318 15.31 -4.34 13.83
CA ALA A 318 14.33 -3.85 14.78
C ALA A 318 12.93 -4.29 14.37
N ARG A 319 12.20 -4.95 15.25
CA ARG A 319 10.79 -5.31 15.01
C ARG A 319 9.99 -5.11 16.29
N LYS A 320 8.68 -4.94 16.16
CA LYS A 320 7.75 -5.13 17.27
C LYS A 320 7.05 -6.47 17.10
N ASP A 321 7.40 -7.42 17.95
CA ASP A 321 6.83 -8.77 17.96
C ASP A 321 6.95 -9.36 19.38
N LEU A 322 6.45 -10.58 19.57
CA LEU A 322 6.62 -11.35 20.79
C LEU A 322 8.08 -11.79 20.92
N ALA A 323 8.74 -11.32 21.99
CA ALA A 323 10.14 -11.68 22.27
C ALA A 323 10.31 -13.12 22.79
N ALA A 324 9.24 -13.73 23.30
CA ALA A 324 9.22 -15.10 23.82
C ALA A 324 7.80 -15.66 23.78
N ALA A 325 7.66 -17.00 23.77
CA ALA A 325 6.37 -17.67 23.80
C ALA A 325 5.51 -17.30 25.03
N ALA A 326 6.15 -16.96 26.14
CA ALA A 326 5.50 -16.53 27.39
C ALA A 326 5.23 -15.01 27.46
N ALA A 327 5.63 -14.23 26.46
CA ALA A 327 5.43 -12.78 26.49
C ALA A 327 3.95 -12.42 26.36
N ALA A 328 3.45 -11.55 27.24
CA ALA A 328 2.06 -11.14 27.26
C ALA A 328 1.69 -10.13 26.14
N ALA A 329 2.68 -9.47 25.55
CA ALA A 329 2.47 -8.45 24.51
C ALA A 329 3.70 -8.31 23.60
N ALA A 330 3.46 -7.92 22.35
CA ALA A 330 4.52 -7.59 21.40
C ALA A 330 5.21 -6.28 21.79
N THR A 331 6.53 -6.27 21.75
CA THR A 331 7.37 -5.12 22.11
C THR A 331 8.44 -4.88 21.07
N TRP A 332 8.85 -3.62 20.90
CA TRP A 332 9.99 -3.28 20.06
C TRP A 332 11.28 -3.87 20.63
N GLY A 333 12.03 -4.59 19.81
CA GLY A 333 13.29 -5.23 20.19
C GLY A 333 14.20 -5.47 18.98
N CYS A 334 15.45 -5.82 19.26
CA CYS A 334 16.43 -6.22 18.27
C CYS A 334 16.46 -7.74 18.12
N PHE A 335 16.31 -8.21 16.90
CA PHE A 335 16.26 -9.63 16.56
C PHE A 335 17.40 -9.98 15.62
N SER A 336 18.05 -11.11 15.88
CA SER A 336 18.98 -11.71 14.91
C SER A 336 18.22 -12.10 13.63
N PRO A 337 18.83 -11.99 12.43
CA PRO A 337 18.24 -12.45 11.18
C PRO A 337 17.72 -13.89 11.23
N HIS A 338 18.36 -14.78 11.99
CA HIS A 338 17.94 -16.17 12.12
C HIS A 338 16.65 -16.35 12.93
N ALA A 339 16.37 -15.43 13.85
CA ALA A 339 15.14 -15.43 14.63
C ALA A 339 13.94 -14.94 13.80
N ILE A 340 14.18 -14.34 12.64
CA ILE A 340 13.13 -13.81 11.77
C ILE A 340 12.77 -14.84 10.70
N ASP A 341 11.49 -15.17 10.62
CA ASP A 341 10.89 -15.98 9.57
C ASP A 341 10.11 -15.10 8.60
N SER A 342 10.58 -15.01 7.37
CA SER A 342 9.85 -14.36 6.28
C SER A 342 8.54 -15.07 5.88
N THR A 343 8.22 -16.21 6.50
CA THR A 343 6.94 -16.89 6.34
C THR A 343 5.92 -16.54 7.41
N LEU A 344 6.34 -15.89 8.49
CA LEU A 344 5.47 -15.30 9.50
C LEU A 344 5.12 -13.85 9.11
N SER A 345 4.06 -13.33 9.72
CA SER A 345 3.59 -11.94 9.50
C SER A 345 3.17 -11.28 10.82
N SER A 346 3.73 -11.78 11.93
CA SER A 346 3.47 -11.29 13.28
C SER A 346 4.23 -10.00 13.59
N ALA A 347 5.36 -9.75 12.91
CA ALA A 347 6.18 -8.60 13.20
C ALA A 347 5.61 -7.31 12.59
N VAL A 348 5.76 -6.26 13.38
CA VAL A 348 5.42 -4.89 13.01
C VAL A 348 6.70 -4.09 12.83
N CYS A 349 6.71 -3.28 11.78
CA CYS A 349 7.74 -2.32 11.42
C CYS A 349 7.21 -0.89 11.52
N LEU A 350 8.10 0.07 11.32
CA LEU A 350 7.81 1.49 11.37
C LEU A 350 7.81 2.08 9.96
N SER A 351 6.71 2.72 9.57
CA SER A 351 6.69 3.52 8.34
C SER A 351 7.54 4.76 8.52
N ASP A 352 7.84 5.46 7.42
CA ASP A 352 8.60 6.72 7.46
C ASP A 352 7.87 7.87 8.15
N CYS A 353 6.57 7.71 8.38
CA CYS A 353 5.75 8.63 9.17
C CYS A 353 5.43 8.07 10.56
N GLY A 354 6.23 7.12 11.04
CA GLY A 354 6.16 6.63 12.42
C GLY A 354 4.94 5.77 12.74
N GLU A 355 4.24 5.31 11.71
CA GLU A 355 3.11 4.41 11.89
C GLU A 355 3.59 2.96 11.98
N GLU A 356 3.02 2.21 12.91
CA GLU A 356 3.24 0.78 13.03
C GLU A 356 2.55 0.04 11.87
N THR A 357 3.34 -0.68 11.04
CA THR A 357 2.88 -1.37 9.83
C THR A 357 3.41 -2.81 9.78
N PRO A 358 2.61 -3.81 9.36
CA PRO A 358 3.11 -5.18 9.20
C PRO A 358 4.20 -5.25 8.13
N CYS A 359 5.32 -5.93 8.40
CA CYS A 359 6.45 -6.02 7.45
C CYS A 359 6.66 -7.37 6.77
N GLY A 360 5.71 -8.29 6.92
CA GLY A 360 5.72 -9.57 6.19
C GLY A 360 6.78 -10.56 6.67
N ASP A 361 7.33 -10.31 7.85
CA ASP A 361 8.17 -11.22 8.61
C ASP A 361 7.60 -11.41 10.04
N GLY A 362 8.20 -12.31 10.82
CA GLY A 362 7.79 -12.56 12.19
C GLY A 362 8.84 -13.34 12.96
N VAL A 363 8.80 -13.26 14.28
CA VAL A 363 9.78 -13.94 15.14
C VAL A 363 9.41 -15.41 15.31
N LYS A 364 10.35 -16.30 15.04
CA LYS A 364 10.22 -17.73 15.38
C LYS A 364 10.26 -17.89 16.88
N LEU A 365 9.13 -18.24 17.47
CA LEU A 365 9.05 -18.65 18.86
C LEU A 365 9.41 -20.14 18.93
N GLU A 366 10.69 -20.47 19.10
CA GLU A 366 11.08 -21.85 19.36
C GLU A 366 10.71 -22.24 20.81
N GLU A 367 10.10 -23.42 20.97
CA GLU A 367 9.69 -23.96 22.29
C GLU A 367 10.89 -24.44 23.12
N THR A 368 12.06 -24.63 22.50
CA THR A 368 13.22 -25.28 23.09
C THR A 368 14.28 -24.28 23.54
N GLY A 369 13.98 -23.45 24.55
CA GLY A 369 14.92 -22.88 25.54
C GLY A 369 16.19 -22.11 25.13
N ASP A 370 16.64 -22.19 23.88
CA ASP A 370 17.92 -21.70 23.38
C ASP A 370 17.66 -20.62 22.32
N SER A 371 17.87 -19.38 22.77
CA SER A 371 18.34 -18.26 21.96
C SER A 371 17.48 -17.79 20.77
N VAL A 372 16.24 -17.38 21.05
CA VAL A 372 15.82 -16.09 20.49
C VAL A 372 16.58 -15.03 21.28
N VAL A 373 17.76 -14.62 20.80
CA VAL A 373 18.49 -13.47 21.37
C VAL A 373 17.76 -12.20 20.96
N ALA A 374 16.56 -12.01 21.50
CA ALA A 374 15.89 -10.73 21.50
C ALA A 374 16.59 -9.92 22.59
N LEU A 375 17.44 -8.97 22.19
CA LEU A 375 17.94 -8.00 23.16
C LEU A 375 16.76 -7.11 23.52
N GLN A 376 16.06 -7.46 24.59
CA GLN A 376 14.87 -6.76 25.08
C GLN A 376 15.24 -5.47 25.83
N GLN A 377 16.42 -4.91 25.56
CA GLN A 377 16.66 -3.51 25.90
C GLN A 377 15.66 -2.70 25.09
N GLN A 378 14.86 -1.90 25.78
CA GLN A 378 13.87 -1.02 25.17
C GLN A 378 14.55 -0.22 24.07
N LEU A 379 14.30 -0.62 22.82
CA LEU A 379 14.62 0.21 21.68
C LEU A 379 13.83 1.50 21.90
N ASP A 380 14.52 2.63 22.11
CA ASP A 380 13.85 3.90 22.26
C ASP A 380 13.40 4.40 20.88
N VAL A 381 12.31 3.81 20.41
CA VAL A 381 11.68 4.14 19.13
C VAL A 381 11.24 5.61 19.14
N GLU A 382 10.92 6.16 20.30
CA GLU A 382 10.49 7.55 20.43
C GLU A 382 11.64 8.51 20.18
N GLU A 383 12.84 8.21 20.66
CA GLU A 383 14.05 8.97 20.33
C GLU A 383 14.34 8.95 18.82
N THR A 384 14.31 7.76 18.18
CA THR A 384 14.55 7.63 16.74
C THR A 384 13.51 8.38 15.92
N LEU A 385 12.24 8.34 16.35
CA LEU A 385 11.18 9.15 15.77
C LEU A 385 11.50 10.63 15.90
N GLN A 386 11.81 11.13 17.10
CA GLN A 386 12.11 12.55 17.31
C GLN A 386 13.28 13.06 16.45
N GLN A 387 14.33 12.24 16.29
CA GLN A 387 15.53 12.63 15.56
C GLN A 387 15.36 12.59 14.03
N HIS A 388 14.66 11.59 13.50
CA HIS A 388 14.66 11.31 12.05
C HIS A 388 13.32 11.55 11.36
N PHE A 389 12.23 11.81 12.09
CA PHE A 389 10.90 11.96 11.50
C PHE A 389 10.83 13.08 10.45
N ALA A 390 11.43 14.25 10.73
CA ALA A 390 11.40 15.37 9.80
C ALA A 390 12.08 15.08 8.46
N ALA A 391 13.09 14.19 8.46
CA ALA A 391 13.77 13.76 7.24
C ALA A 391 13.04 12.61 6.53
N ALA A 392 12.35 11.75 7.28
CA ALA A 392 11.70 10.56 6.76
C ALA A 392 10.29 10.81 6.21
N CYS A 393 9.51 11.72 6.81
CA CYS A 393 8.14 12.00 6.40
C CYS A 393 8.04 13.37 5.67
N PRO A 394 8.34 13.43 4.35
CA PRO A 394 8.35 14.67 3.58
C PRO A 394 6.96 15.31 3.39
N SER A 395 5.89 14.62 3.79
CA SER A 395 4.51 15.13 3.76
C SER A 395 4.27 16.32 4.69
N GLY A 396 5.23 16.68 5.55
CA GLY A 396 5.21 17.93 6.31
C GLY A 396 4.13 18.03 7.40
N LEU A 397 3.30 17.01 7.58
CA LEU A 397 2.44 16.89 8.75
C LEU A 397 3.30 16.36 9.88
N PRO A 398 3.63 17.16 10.92
CA PRO A 398 4.29 16.62 12.09
C PRO A 398 3.43 15.47 12.64
N PRO A 399 4.05 14.41 13.20
CA PRO A 399 3.26 13.35 13.79
C PRO A 399 2.45 14.02 14.89
N HIS A 400 1.13 13.98 14.77
CA HIS A 400 0.26 14.53 15.81
C HIS A 400 0.71 13.95 17.14
N SER A 401 0.86 14.82 18.14
CA SER A 401 1.27 14.38 19.47
C SER A 401 0.38 13.23 19.93
N ARG A 402 0.87 12.33 20.79
CA ARG A 402 0.04 11.24 21.35
C ARG A 402 -1.26 11.78 21.97
N LEU A 403 -1.20 12.96 22.58
CA LEU A 403 -2.39 13.63 23.09
C LEU A 403 -3.35 14.03 21.97
N GLN A 404 -2.87 14.61 20.87
CA GLN A 404 -3.71 14.93 19.71
C GLN A 404 -4.33 13.67 19.09
N GLN A 405 -3.60 12.55 19.00
CA GLN A 405 -4.15 11.27 18.55
C GLN A 405 -5.27 10.77 19.49
N GLU A 406 -5.13 10.96 20.81
CA GLU A 406 -6.20 10.65 21.76
C GLU A 406 -7.45 11.54 21.53
N LEU A 407 -7.28 12.80 21.13
CA LEU A 407 -8.40 13.68 20.75
C LEU A 407 -9.06 13.23 19.45
N ASP A 408 -8.26 12.87 18.44
CA ASP A 408 -8.76 12.37 17.15
C ASP A 408 -9.53 11.05 17.36
N SER A 409 -9.03 10.18 18.25
CA SER A 409 -9.72 8.94 18.67
C SER A 409 -11.03 9.22 19.42
N TYR A 410 -11.05 10.21 20.32
CA TYR A 410 -12.28 10.65 20.98
C TYR A 410 -13.33 11.07 19.95
N CYS A 411 -12.94 11.91 18.99
CA CYS A 411 -13.85 12.40 17.95
C CYS A 411 -14.35 11.27 17.04
N SER A 412 -13.48 10.33 16.68
CA SER A 412 -13.86 9.15 15.89
C SER A 412 -14.89 8.29 16.63
N LYS A 413 -14.71 8.06 17.94
CA LYS A 413 -15.68 7.31 18.77
C LYS A 413 -16.99 8.06 18.95
N LEU A 414 -16.94 9.35 19.24
CA LEU A 414 -18.12 10.18 19.44
C LEU A 414 -19.06 10.14 18.24
N LEU A 415 -18.47 10.15 17.04
CA LEU A 415 -19.23 10.23 15.81
C LEU A 415 -19.43 8.88 15.13
N GLN A 416 -18.96 7.75 15.69
CA GLN A 416 -19.01 6.45 15.02
C GLN A 416 -20.42 6.08 14.49
N ASP A 417 -21.48 6.46 15.21
CA ASP A 417 -22.87 6.14 14.86
C ASP A 417 -23.48 7.11 13.83
N ILE A 418 -22.91 8.31 13.72
CA ILE A 418 -23.32 9.37 12.78
C ILE A 418 -22.49 9.32 11.50
N CYS A 419 -21.26 8.86 11.65
CA CYS A 419 -20.16 9.01 10.73
C CYS A 419 -19.83 7.66 10.09
N SER A 420 -20.75 7.18 9.25
CA SER A 420 -20.60 5.93 8.49
C SER A 420 -20.58 6.23 6.99
N GLY A 421 -19.91 5.39 6.20
CA GLY A 421 -19.94 5.50 4.73
C GLY A 421 -18.90 6.47 4.16
N GLU A 422 -19.23 7.14 3.05
CA GLU A 422 -18.31 8.06 2.35
C GLU A 422 -18.12 9.37 3.08
N LEU A 423 -19.14 9.80 3.85
CA LEU A 423 -19.05 10.98 4.69
C LEU A 423 -17.79 10.89 5.55
N CYS A 424 -17.45 9.72 6.08
CA CYS A 424 -16.37 9.55 7.03
C CYS A 424 -15.24 8.69 6.50
N ARG A 425 -15.13 8.62 5.17
CA ARG A 425 -14.08 7.85 4.49
C ARG A 425 -12.68 8.20 4.99
N TYR A 426 -12.44 9.47 5.27
CA TYR A 426 -11.15 9.96 5.75
C TYR A 426 -11.12 10.18 7.27
N GLY A 427 -12.12 9.67 7.99
CA GLY A 427 -12.21 9.75 9.43
C GLY A 427 -12.65 11.12 9.97
N VAL A 428 -12.51 11.24 11.28
CA VAL A 428 -12.86 12.42 12.07
C VAL A 428 -11.65 12.84 12.88
N ILE A 429 -11.37 14.14 12.89
CA ILE A 429 -10.23 14.72 13.58
C ILE A 429 -10.67 15.81 14.56
N ALA A 430 -9.94 15.95 15.65
CA ALA A 430 -10.14 17.02 16.63
C ALA A 430 -9.28 18.22 16.27
N ARG A 431 -9.90 19.38 16.07
CA ARG A 431 -9.19 20.64 15.82
C ARG A 431 -9.88 21.78 16.56
N LYS A 432 -9.13 22.80 16.94
CA LYS A 432 -9.69 24.05 17.44
C LYS A 432 -9.69 25.08 16.32
N ASP A 433 -10.84 25.22 15.67
CA ASP A 433 -11.04 26.17 14.58
C ASP A 433 -12.50 26.66 14.52
N VAL A 434 -12.83 27.42 13.48
CA VAL A 434 -14.16 27.97 13.21
C VAL A 434 -15.15 26.90 12.72
N GLY A 435 -16.43 27.08 13.01
CA GLY A 435 -17.51 26.21 12.52
C GLY A 435 -18.21 26.80 11.29
N ASN A 436 -19.53 26.83 11.33
CA ASN A 436 -20.36 27.41 10.28
C ASN A 436 -20.40 28.95 10.37
N SER A 437 -21.22 29.59 9.52
CA SER A 437 -21.34 31.05 9.44
C SER A 437 -21.72 31.73 10.75
N LYS A 438 -22.37 31.02 11.67
CA LYS A 438 -22.75 31.51 13.01
C LYS A 438 -21.69 31.21 14.08
N GLN A 439 -20.70 30.36 13.78
CA GLN A 439 -19.71 29.85 14.72
C GLN A 439 -18.29 30.28 14.33
N ARG A 440 -18.07 31.59 14.18
CA ARG A 440 -16.78 32.18 13.77
C ARG A 440 -15.71 32.21 14.87
N ILE A 441 -16.04 31.80 16.09
CA ILE A 441 -15.09 31.70 17.20
C ILE A 441 -14.44 30.32 17.15
N LYS A 442 -13.10 30.30 17.27
CA LYS A 442 -12.32 29.06 17.35
C LYS A 442 -12.67 28.29 18.63
N GLN A 443 -13.15 27.07 18.45
CA GLN A 443 -13.52 26.16 19.53
C GLN A 443 -13.09 24.75 19.17
N TRP A 444 -12.84 23.91 20.16
CA TRP A 444 -12.57 22.50 19.88
C TRP A 444 -13.81 21.84 19.29
N ARG A 445 -13.62 21.24 18.12
CA ARG A 445 -14.66 20.55 17.37
C ARG A 445 -14.07 19.26 16.81
N CYS A 446 -14.96 18.28 16.67
CA CYS A 446 -14.72 17.11 15.86
C CYS A 446 -15.12 17.46 14.43
N TYR A 447 -14.16 17.46 13.51
CA TYR A 447 -14.37 17.75 12.10
C TYR A 447 -14.35 16.47 11.30
N ASN A 448 -15.20 16.43 10.28
CA ASN A 448 -14.95 15.55 9.15
C ASN A 448 -13.61 15.94 8.50
N ALA A 449 -12.70 14.98 8.34
CA ALA A 449 -11.35 15.27 7.82
C ALA A 449 -11.35 15.86 6.38
N ILE A 450 -12.43 15.69 5.60
CA ILE A 450 -12.61 16.35 4.30
C ILE A 450 -12.80 17.86 4.44
N SER A 451 -13.38 18.32 5.56
CA SER A 451 -13.66 19.75 5.78
C SER A 451 -12.44 20.55 6.23
N VAL A 452 -11.29 19.88 6.33
CA VAL A 452 -10.03 20.43 6.82
C VAL A 452 -8.95 20.16 5.76
N SER A 453 -8.22 21.21 5.38
CA SER A 453 -7.16 21.18 4.38
C SER A 453 -5.84 21.66 4.98
N ASN A 454 -4.74 21.12 4.47
CA ASN A 454 -3.38 21.57 4.78
C ASN A 454 -2.99 22.87 4.06
N GLU A 455 -3.80 23.31 3.10
CA GLU A 455 -3.65 24.61 2.43
C GLU A 455 -4.05 25.76 3.34
N GLN A 456 -4.83 25.48 4.39
CA GLN A 456 -5.30 26.46 5.35
C GLN A 456 -4.57 26.24 6.67
N ASN A 457 -3.63 27.10 7.05
CA ASN A 457 -2.94 26.96 8.34
C ASN A 457 -3.69 27.72 9.46
N THR A 458 -4.98 27.41 9.65
CA THR A 458 -5.85 28.16 10.59
C THR A 458 -6.17 27.40 11.86
N ALA A 459 -6.17 26.07 11.85
CA ALA A 459 -6.53 25.29 13.02
C ALA A 459 -5.41 25.24 14.06
N LEU A 460 -5.83 25.08 15.32
CA LEU A 460 -4.95 24.72 16.42
C LEU A 460 -5.14 23.25 16.79
N CYS A 461 -4.03 22.59 17.08
CA CYS A 461 -3.91 21.26 17.66
C CYS A 461 -3.28 21.38 19.06
N VAL A 462 -3.03 20.25 19.71
CA VAL A 462 -2.23 20.19 20.94
C VAL A 462 -0.88 19.51 20.74
N ASP A 463 0.15 20.06 21.37
CA ASP A 463 1.41 19.34 21.58
C ASP A 463 1.27 18.23 22.64
N ALA A 464 2.35 17.50 22.90
CA ALA A 464 2.36 16.42 23.89
C ALA A 464 2.04 16.89 25.32
N CYS A 465 2.18 18.18 25.60
CA CYS A 465 1.93 18.79 26.91
C CYS A 465 0.57 19.51 26.99
N GLY A 466 -0.27 19.37 25.95
CA GLY A 466 -1.60 19.98 25.92
C GLY A 466 -1.60 21.48 25.63
N LYS A 467 -0.48 22.04 25.16
CA LYS A 467 -0.43 23.42 24.71
C LYS A 467 -0.98 23.51 23.30
N GLU A 468 -1.82 24.52 23.07
CA GLU A 468 -2.36 24.80 21.74
C GLU A 468 -1.23 25.24 20.79
N THR A 469 -1.11 24.59 19.64
CA THR A 469 -0.11 24.86 18.60
C THR A 469 -0.76 24.85 17.22
N PRO A 470 -0.36 25.70 16.27
CA PRO A 470 -0.74 25.55 14.87
C PRO A 470 -0.31 24.17 14.35
N CYS A 471 -1.12 23.56 13.46
CA CYS A 471 -0.84 22.21 12.95
C CYS A 471 -0.94 22.07 11.42
N GLY A 472 -0.83 23.16 10.66
CA GLY A 472 -0.84 23.12 9.20
C GLY A 472 -2.21 22.87 8.58
N ASP A 473 -3.15 22.37 9.36
CA ASP A 473 -4.53 22.10 8.99
C ASP A 473 -5.45 23.29 9.27
N GLY A 474 -6.57 23.38 8.56
CA GLY A 474 -7.54 24.46 8.74
C GLY A 474 -8.82 24.23 7.96
N VAL A 475 -9.90 24.85 8.42
CA VAL A 475 -11.21 24.70 7.77
C VAL A 475 -11.19 25.39 6.41
N THR A 476 -11.46 24.63 5.34
CA THR A 476 -11.45 25.14 3.97
C THR A 476 -12.45 26.29 3.82
N ASN A 477 -12.02 27.42 3.24
CA ASN A 477 -12.82 28.65 3.09
C ASN A 477 -13.34 29.25 4.42
N GLY A 478 -12.76 28.86 5.57
CA GLY A 478 -13.11 29.40 6.88
C GLY A 478 -14.53 29.07 7.35
N LEU A 479 -15.15 28.02 6.77
CA LEU A 479 -16.49 27.54 7.09
C LEU A 479 -16.57 26.01 7.01
N SER A 480 -17.06 25.39 8.09
CA SER A 480 -17.44 23.97 8.07
C SER A 480 -18.92 23.83 8.40
N HIS A 481 -19.61 22.99 7.62
CA HIS A 481 -20.97 22.54 7.90
C HIS A 481 -21.01 21.15 8.55
N LEU A 482 -19.86 20.47 8.61
CA LEU A 482 -19.71 19.09 9.08
C LEU A 482 -18.72 19.05 10.25
N HIS A 483 -19.14 19.65 11.35
CA HIS A 483 -18.41 19.65 12.60
C HIS A 483 -19.36 19.49 13.78
N TRP A 484 -18.79 19.02 14.88
CA TRP A 484 -19.48 18.88 16.16
C TRP A 484 -18.66 19.59 17.24
N THR A 485 -19.20 20.67 17.79
CA THR A 485 -18.53 21.41 18.87
C THR A 485 -18.48 20.55 20.13
N GLN A 486 -17.28 20.38 20.69
CA GLN A 486 -16.97 19.56 21.85
C GLN A 486 -15.96 20.28 22.75
N ASP A 487 -16.12 21.60 22.88
CA ASP A 487 -15.15 22.47 23.54
C ASP A 487 -14.91 22.09 25.01
N PRO A 488 -15.95 21.87 25.83
CA PRO A 488 -15.76 21.43 27.21
C PRO A 488 -15.10 20.04 27.32
N GLU A 489 -15.54 19.08 26.53
CA GLU A 489 -15.13 17.68 26.61
C GLU A 489 -13.67 17.50 26.15
N ILE A 490 -13.32 18.07 24.99
CA ILE A 490 -11.94 18.01 24.48
C ILE A 490 -11.00 18.75 25.44
N THR A 491 -11.40 19.92 25.96
CA THR A 491 -10.61 20.64 26.97
C THR A 491 -10.41 19.80 28.24
N ALA A 492 -11.42 19.03 28.67
CA ALA A 492 -11.29 18.13 29.81
C ALA A 492 -10.32 16.98 29.54
N ILE A 493 -10.33 16.40 28.34
CA ILE A 493 -9.38 15.36 27.92
C ILE A 493 -7.95 15.91 27.92
N ILE A 494 -7.73 17.09 27.35
CA ILE A 494 -6.42 17.77 27.35
C ILE A 494 -5.91 17.95 28.78
N LYS A 495 -6.75 18.51 29.67
CA LYS A 495 -6.37 18.75 31.07
C LYS A 495 -6.06 17.46 31.84
N LYS A 496 -6.82 16.40 31.59
CA LYS A 496 -6.65 15.09 32.24
C LYS A 496 -5.40 14.38 31.76
N ASN A 497 -5.13 14.40 30.46
CA ASN A 497 -4.13 13.54 29.85
C ASN A 497 -2.79 14.23 29.60
N LYS A 498 -2.67 15.56 29.71
CA LYS A 498 -1.39 16.27 29.52
C LYS A 498 -0.25 15.74 30.39
N TYR A 499 -0.53 15.30 31.62
CA TYR A 499 0.49 14.76 32.53
C TYR A 499 0.96 13.36 32.18
N LYS A 500 0.18 12.62 31.38
CA LYS A 500 0.55 11.29 30.90
C LYS A 500 1.58 11.38 29.77
N HIS A 501 1.53 12.45 28.98
CA HIS A 501 2.31 12.60 27.74
C HIS A 501 3.40 13.67 27.84
N CYS A 502 3.37 14.54 28.85
CA CYS A 502 4.41 15.52 29.12
C CYS A 502 5.42 14.94 30.13
N PRO A 503 6.68 14.67 29.74
CA PRO A 503 7.70 14.27 30.70
C PRO A 503 7.88 15.37 31.74
N ALA A 504 8.06 15.00 33.01
CA ALA A 504 8.06 15.91 34.15
C ALA A 504 9.23 16.92 34.20
N ASN A 505 10.06 16.99 33.16
CA ASN A 505 11.30 17.76 33.15
C ASN A 505 11.28 18.83 32.06
N ASN A 506 10.81 20.03 32.42
CA ASN A 506 11.35 21.32 31.96
C ASN A 506 10.63 22.48 32.69
N SER A 507 10.58 22.39 34.02
CA SER A 507 10.46 23.56 34.88
C SER A 507 11.81 23.77 35.57
N VAL A 508 12.75 24.36 34.81
CA VAL A 508 13.91 25.09 35.35
C VAL A 508 13.76 26.52 34.90
#